data_AF-A0A821HPQ4-F1
#
_entry.id   AF-A0A821HPQ4-F1
#
_cell.length_a   1.000
_cell.length_b   1.000
_cell.length_c   1.000
_cell.angle_alpha   90.00
_cell.angle_beta   90.00
_cell.angle_gamma   90.00
#
_symmetry.space_group_name_H-M   'P 1'
#
loop_
_entity.id
_entity.type
_entity.pdbx_description
1 polymer ?
#
loop_
_entity_poly.entity_id
_entity_poly.type
_entity_poly.pdbx_seq_one_letter_code
_entity_poly.pdbx_strand_id
1 'polypeptide(L)'
;TQFFYIWTVNWRLIPEHIFLNRYFHLSLLLIHILILFYVCRYQWLKNIKKFNELLNYHHNYILSDDTIITFMFYSNFIGICFCRSLHYQFYIWYYHMLYHLFWSTNSKDIVNLLILGLIESSWNTYPSTFSSSLMLHICHGYILIKLLCSLTIQTNMKKNEKKVK
;
A
#
# COMPACT_ATOMS: atom_id res chain seq x y z
N THR A 1 -13.38 7.69 22.65
CA THR A 1 -12.34 8.74 22.58
C THR A 1 -12.40 9.38 21.20
N GLN A 2 -12.92 10.61 21.10
CA GLN A 2 -12.93 11.33 19.83
C GLN A 2 -11.49 11.68 19.45
N PHE A 3 -11.06 11.21 18.28
CA PHE A 3 -9.78 11.57 17.70
C PHE A 3 -9.88 13.04 17.26
N PHE A 4 -9.12 13.93 17.89
CA PHE A 4 -9.13 15.35 17.50
C PHE A 4 -8.59 15.50 16.07
N TYR A 5 -9.40 16.12 15.21
CA TYR A 5 -9.11 16.39 13.80
C TYR A 5 -7.77 17.13 13.55
N ILE A 6 -7.23 17.79 14.57
CA ILE A 6 -5.97 18.54 14.52
C ILE A 6 -4.74 17.65 14.33
N TRP A 7 -4.78 16.40 14.81
CA TRP A 7 -3.60 15.52 14.85
C TRP A 7 -3.53 14.52 13.70
N THR A 8 -4.39 14.64 12.70
CA THR A 8 -4.42 13.68 11.58
C THR A 8 -3.56 14.16 10.44
N VAL A 9 -2.59 13.34 10.04
CA VAL A 9 -1.71 13.66 8.90
C VAL A 9 -2.37 13.31 7.55
N ASN A 10 -3.09 12.19 7.49
CA ASN A 10 -3.63 11.65 6.23
C ASN A 10 -4.70 12.59 5.61
N TRP A 11 -5.84 12.78 6.26
CA TRP A 11 -7.00 13.48 5.69
C TRP A 11 -7.17 14.93 6.17
N ARG A 12 -6.07 15.62 6.47
CA ARG A 12 -6.10 17.04 6.85
C ARG A 12 -6.66 17.95 5.75
N LEU A 13 -6.66 17.48 4.51
CA LEU A 13 -7.27 18.17 3.37
C LEU A 13 -8.81 18.27 3.48
N ILE A 14 -9.45 17.41 4.26
CA ILE A 14 -10.92 17.29 4.33
C ILE A 14 -11.44 18.04 5.55
N PRO A 15 -12.47 18.90 5.42
CA PRO A 15 -13.04 19.60 6.56
C PRO A 15 -13.65 18.65 7.62
N GLU A 16 -13.60 19.08 8.88
CA GLU A 16 -13.93 18.24 10.05
C GLU A 16 -15.32 17.58 9.99
N HIS A 17 -16.32 18.24 9.42
CA HIS A 17 -17.68 17.70 9.30
C HIS A 17 -17.73 16.45 8.38
N ILE A 18 -16.93 16.42 7.31
CA ILE A 18 -16.81 15.24 6.44
C ILE A 18 -15.96 14.18 7.15
N PHE A 19 -14.90 14.61 7.83
CA PHE A 19 -14.01 13.73 8.56
C PHE A 19 -14.71 12.92 9.68
N LEU A 20 -15.66 13.54 10.37
CA LEU A 20 -16.49 12.91 11.42
C LEU A 20 -17.66 12.10 10.86
N ASN A 21 -17.95 12.21 9.57
CA ASN A 21 -19.10 11.54 8.96
C ASN A 21 -18.93 10.02 8.96
N ARG A 22 -20.01 9.31 9.33
CA ARG A 22 -20.06 7.85 9.32
C ARG A 22 -19.87 7.27 7.92
N TYR A 23 -20.41 7.93 6.90
CA TYR A 23 -20.29 7.48 5.52
C TYR A 23 -18.86 7.56 5.00
N PHE A 24 -18.06 8.54 5.46
CA PHE A 24 -16.69 8.73 5.00
C PHE A 24 -15.77 7.57 5.40
N HIS A 25 -15.80 7.14 6.66
CA HIS A 25 -14.98 5.99 7.07
C HIS A 25 -15.48 4.67 6.47
N LEU A 26 -16.79 4.52 6.23
CA LEU A 26 -17.33 3.37 5.52
C LEU A 26 -16.87 3.34 4.05
N SER A 27 -16.85 4.48 3.36
CA SER A 27 -16.34 4.54 1.99
C SER A 27 -14.85 4.22 1.92
N LEU A 28 -14.06 4.71 2.88
CA LEU A 28 -12.64 4.35 2.99
C LEU A 28 -12.44 2.86 3.19
N LEU A 29 -13.23 2.25 4.09
CA LEU A 29 -13.19 0.81 4.34
C LEU A 29 -13.56 0.01 3.09
N LEU A 30 -14.60 0.43 2.37
CA LEU A 30 -15.06 -0.24 1.16
C LEU A 30 -13.98 -0.20 0.06
N ILE A 31 -13.37 0.97 -0.18
CA ILE A 31 -12.27 1.12 -1.14
C ILE A 31 -11.06 0.27 -0.73
N HIS A 32 -10.71 0.27 0.56
CA HIS A 32 -9.63 -0.56 1.10
C HIS A 32 -9.88 -2.05 0.83
N ILE A 33 -11.08 -2.57 1.12
CA ILE A 33 -11.45 -3.97 0.88
C ILE A 33 -11.40 -4.30 -0.62
N LEU A 34 -11.89 -3.41 -1.49
CA LEU A 34 -11.85 -3.62 -2.94
C LEU A 34 -10.42 -3.74 -3.47
N ILE A 35 -9.51 -2.88 -3.01
CA ILE A 35 -8.10 -2.91 -3.42
C ILE A 35 -7.39 -4.14 -2.84
N LEU A 36 -7.64 -4.49 -1.59
CA LEU A 36 -7.13 -5.74 -1.01
C LEU A 36 -7.64 -6.96 -1.79
N PHE A 37 -8.92 -6.98 -2.16
CA PHE A 37 -9.49 -8.05 -2.96
C PHE A 37 -8.82 -8.14 -4.33
N TYR A 38 -8.56 -7.01 -4.99
CA TYR A 38 -7.80 -6.95 -6.23
C TYR A 38 -6.40 -7.57 -6.05
N VAL A 39 -5.61 -7.06 -5.10
CA VAL A 39 -4.24 -7.56 -4.83
C VAL A 39 -4.24 -9.05 -4.46
N CYS A 40 -5.17 -9.47 -3.61
CA CYS A 40 -5.41 -10.87 -3.26
C CYS A 40 -5.65 -11.73 -4.51
N ARG A 41 -6.55 -11.29 -5.41
CA ARG A 41 -6.94 -12.05 -6.58
C ARG A 41 -5.78 -12.32 -7.53
N TYR A 42 -4.89 -11.34 -7.70
CA TYR A 42 -3.78 -11.40 -8.67
C TYR A 42 -2.50 -12.00 -8.10
N GLN A 43 -2.19 -11.71 -6.84
CA GLN A 43 -0.94 -12.12 -6.21
C GLN A 43 -1.15 -13.32 -5.26
N TRP A 44 -2.18 -13.27 -4.40
CA TRP A 44 -2.40 -14.26 -3.35
C TRP A 44 -2.95 -15.59 -3.88
N LEU A 45 -4.05 -15.58 -4.63
CA LEU A 45 -4.64 -16.81 -5.19
C LEU A 45 -3.70 -17.53 -6.18
N LYS A 46 -2.85 -16.77 -6.88
CA LYS A 46 -1.85 -17.34 -7.78
C LYS A 46 -0.78 -18.14 -7.02
N ASN A 47 -0.29 -17.57 -5.91
CA ASN A 47 0.70 -18.24 -5.08
C ASN A 47 0.08 -19.41 -4.30
N ILE A 48 -1.18 -19.30 -3.84
CA ILE A 48 -1.91 -20.41 -3.22
C ILE A 48 -2.16 -21.54 -4.22
N LYS A 49 -2.57 -21.25 -5.45
CA LYS A 49 -2.77 -22.31 -6.47
C LYS A 49 -1.47 -23.02 -6.80
N LYS A 50 -0.38 -22.27 -6.99
CA LYS A 50 0.95 -22.84 -7.17
C LYS A 50 1.35 -23.70 -5.95
N PHE A 51 1.06 -23.22 -4.75
CA PHE A 51 1.31 -23.94 -3.50
C PHE A 51 0.47 -25.22 -3.38
N ASN A 52 -0.82 -25.20 -3.70
CA ASN A 52 -1.71 -26.37 -3.67
C ASN A 52 -1.35 -27.41 -4.74
N GLU A 53 -0.99 -26.96 -5.96
CA GLU A 53 -0.45 -27.83 -7.01
C GLU A 53 0.87 -28.49 -6.59
N LEU A 54 1.71 -27.76 -5.85
CA LEU A 54 2.95 -28.29 -5.26
C LEU A 54 2.71 -29.20 -4.05
N LEU A 55 1.71 -28.93 -3.21
CA LEU A 55 1.41 -29.76 -2.04
C LEU A 55 0.88 -31.14 -2.42
N ASN A 56 0.12 -31.21 -3.52
CA ASN A 56 -0.31 -32.47 -4.12
C ASN A 56 0.86 -33.31 -4.66
N TYR A 57 2.03 -32.69 -4.88
CA TYR A 57 3.30 -33.34 -5.21
C TYR A 57 4.24 -33.25 -4.00
N HIS A 58 4.04 -34.07 -2.96
CA HIS A 58 4.82 -34.19 -1.71
C HIS A 58 6.29 -33.68 -1.71
N HIS A 59 6.48 -32.38 -1.77
CA HIS A 59 7.76 -31.71 -1.61
C HIS A 59 7.56 -30.52 -0.70
N ASN A 60 8.38 -30.43 0.34
CA ASN A 60 8.42 -29.34 1.30
C ASN A 60 8.82 -28.04 0.59
N TYR A 61 7.83 -27.31 0.08
CA TYR A 61 8.08 -26.02 -0.55
C TYR A 61 8.14 -24.94 0.53
N ILE A 62 9.33 -24.43 0.76
CA ILE A 62 9.54 -23.23 1.57
C ILE A 62 9.14 -22.05 0.67
N LEU A 63 8.02 -21.40 1.00
CA LEU A 63 7.65 -20.15 0.35
C LEU A 63 8.78 -19.15 0.63
N SER A 64 9.36 -18.53 -0.39
CA SER A 64 10.46 -17.58 -0.19
C SER A 64 10.02 -16.47 0.78
N ASP A 65 10.78 -16.29 1.87
CA ASP A 65 10.46 -15.37 2.96
C ASP A 65 10.18 -13.95 2.45
N ASP A 66 10.94 -13.50 1.44
CA ASP A 66 10.75 -12.21 0.76
C ASP A 66 9.34 -12.02 0.20
N THR A 67 8.71 -13.09 -0.27
CA THR A 67 7.36 -13.05 -0.81
C THR A 67 6.35 -12.77 0.31
N ILE A 68 6.50 -13.45 1.46
CA ILE A 68 5.64 -13.27 2.63
C ILE A 68 5.78 -11.85 3.18
N ILE A 69 7.02 -11.38 3.34
CA ILE A 69 7.31 -10.04 3.86
C ILE A 69 6.70 -8.98 2.93
N THR A 70 6.92 -9.11 1.63
CA THR A 70 6.36 -8.18 0.63
C THR A 70 4.83 -8.17 0.68
N PHE A 71 4.19 -9.32 0.88
CA PHE A 71 2.75 -9.41 1.05
C PHE A 71 2.25 -8.65 2.29
N MET A 72 2.89 -8.86 3.43
CA MET A 72 2.51 -8.19 4.68
C MET A 72 2.68 -6.68 4.57
N PHE A 73 3.77 -6.23 3.95
CA PHE A 73 4.03 -4.80 3.77
C PHE A 73 3.08 -4.16 2.75
N TYR A 74 2.70 -4.87 1.68
CA TYR A 74 1.71 -4.37 0.72
C TYR A 74 0.33 -4.20 1.35
N SER A 75 -0.16 -5.20 2.09
CA SER A 75 -1.47 -5.11 2.74
C SER A 75 -1.51 -4.00 3.80
N ASN A 76 -0.44 -3.87 4.60
CA ASN A 76 -0.31 -2.82 5.59
C ASN A 76 -0.26 -1.43 4.94
N PHE A 77 0.53 -1.26 3.87
CA PHE A 77 0.59 0.00 3.12
C PHE A 77 -0.77 0.43 2.56
N ILE A 78 -1.53 -0.50 2.00
CA ILE A 78 -2.91 -0.23 1.53
C ILE A 78 -3.79 0.22 2.70
N GLY A 79 -3.64 -0.38 3.88
CA GLY A 79 -4.31 0.08 5.11
C GLY A 79 -3.94 1.51 5.48
N ILE A 80 -2.65 1.85 5.47
CA ILE A 80 -2.16 3.20 5.78
C ILE A 80 -2.72 4.24 4.80
N CYS A 81 -2.81 3.92 3.50
CA CYS A 81 -3.37 4.82 2.50
C CYS A 81 -4.83 5.20 2.80
N PHE A 82 -5.66 4.23 3.21
CA PHE A 82 -7.09 4.41 3.43
C PHE A 82 -7.50 4.64 4.89
N CYS A 83 -6.55 4.61 5.83
CA CYS A 83 -6.89 4.85 7.21
C CYS A 83 -7.33 6.31 7.42
N ARG A 84 -8.34 6.50 8.27
CA ARG A 84 -8.90 7.84 8.53
C ARG A 84 -7.91 8.73 9.29
N SER A 85 -7.15 8.19 10.23
CA SER A 85 -6.26 8.99 11.08
C SER A 85 -4.90 8.31 11.21
N LEU A 86 -3.86 9.08 10.91
CA LEU A 86 -2.46 8.71 11.13
C LEU A 86 -1.88 9.62 12.21
N HIS A 87 -1.26 8.99 13.21
CA HIS A 87 -0.52 9.67 14.28
C HIS A 87 0.98 9.58 14.01
N TYR A 88 1.74 10.59 14.42
CA TYR A 88 3.20 10.67 14.19
C TYR A 88 3.97 9.48 14.76
N GLN A 89 3.48 8.83 15.82
CA GLN A 89 4.09 7.60 16.34
C GLN A 89 4.12 6.45 15.31
N PHE A 90 3.14 6.38 14.39
CA PHE A 90 3.12 5.36 13.35
C PHE A 90 4.17 5.61 12.24
N TYR A 91 4.71 6.83 12.15
CA TYR A 91 5.66 7.20 11.11
C TYR A 91 6.92 6.33 11.15
N ILE A 92 7.44 6.03 12.33
CA ILE A 92 8.67 5.22 12.51
C ILE A 92 8.50 3.85 11.84
N TRP A 93 7.38 3.17 12.09
CA TRP A 93 7.06 1.88 11.47
C TRP A 93 6.83 1.99 9.96
N TYR A 94 6.09 3.02 9.55
CA TYR A 94 5.76 3.28 8.16
C TYR A 94 7.01 3.53 7.31
N TYR A 95 7.98 4.29 7.83
CA TYR A 95 9.21 4.65 7.14
C TYR A 95 10.06 3.42 6.78
N HIS A 96 10.24 2.49 7.71
CA HIS A 96 11.00 1.26 7.45
C HIS A 96 10.33 0.37 6.40
N MET A 97 8.99 0.32 6.39
CA MET A 97 8.23 -0.44 5.40
C MET A 97 8.37 0.17 3.99
N LEU A 98 8.37 1.50 3.86
CA LEU A 98 8.54 2.18 2.57
C LEU A 98 9.84 1.81 1.87
N TYR A 99 10.94 1.74 2.61
CA TYR A 99 12.24 1.36 2.07
C TYR A 99 12.16 0.00 1.34
N HIS A 100 11.53 -1.00 1.98
CA HIS A 100 11.31 -2.31 1.38
C HIS A 100 10.43 -2.23 0.12
N LEU A 101 9.32 -1.48 0.15
CA LEU A 101 8.41 -1.35 -1.00
C LEU A 101 9.10 -0.75 -2.23
N PHE A 102 9.93 0.28 -2.02
CA PHE A 102 10.60 0.99 -3.11
C PHE A 102 11.66 0.13 -3.79
N TRP A 103 12.48 -0.58 -3.02
CA TRP A 103 13.50 -1.47 -3.58
C TRP A 103 12.92 -2.77 -4.13
N SER A 104 11.73 -3.19 -3.68
CA SER A 104 11.00 -4.32 -4.28
C SER A 104 10.37 -3.97 -5.63
N THR A 105 10.20 -2.68 -5.94
CA THR A 105 9.56 -2.24 -7.17
C THR A 105 10.59 -1.56 -8.06
N ASN A 106 11.00 -2.20 -9.17
CA ASN A 106 12.07 -1.75 -10.08
C ASN A 106 11.90 -0.31 -10.61
N SER A 107 12.33 0.70 -9.85
CA SER A 107 12.36 2.12 -10.21
C SER A 107 13.76 2.68 -10.04
N LYS A 108 13.98 3.84 -10.66
CA LYS A 108 15.20 4.61 -10.48
C LYS A 108 15.32 5.04 -9.02
N ASP A 109 16.49 4.80 -8.41
CA ASP A 109 16.78 5.14 -7.02
C ASP A 109 16.51 6.61 -6.69
N ILE A 110 16.82 7.52 -7.64
CA ILE A 110 16.55 8.95 -7.52
C ILE A 110 15.07 9.23 -7.25
N VAL A 111 14.17 8.55 -7.96
CA VAL A 111 12.71 8.73 -7.78
C VAL A 111 12.27 8.22 -6.41
N ASN A 112 12.84 7.11 -5.94
CA ASN A 112 12.54 6.56 -4.62
C ASN A 112 12.98 7.51 -3.51
N LEU A 113 14.19 8.04 -3.60
CA LEU A 113 14.72 9.01 -2.64
C LEU A 113 13.92 10.32 -2.64
N LEU A 114 13.53 10.82 -3.82
CA LEU A 114 12.66 12.00 -3.91
C LEU A 114 11.33 11.77 -3.20
N ILE A 115 10.66 10.64 -3.45
CA ILE A 115 9.37 10.34 -2.82
C ILE A 115 9.54 10.16 -1.32
N LEU A 116 10.60 9.50 -0.85
CA LEU A 116 10.90 9.38 0.58
C LEU A 116 11.08 10.75 1.23
N GLY A 117 11.81 11.68 0.60
CA GLY A 117 11.97 13.05 1.10
C GLY A 117 10.67 13.85 1.10
N LEU A 118 9.80 13.69 0.08
CA LEU A 118 8.48 14.33 0.05
C LEU A 118 7.55 13.78 1.14
N ILE A 119 7.60 12.47 1.41
CA ILE A 119 6.88 11.87 2.53
C ILE A 119 7.42 12.44 3.84
N GLU A 120 8.73 12.41 4.06
CA GLU A 120 9.37 12.91 5.27
C GLU A 120 9.03 14.39 5.55
N SER A 121 9.12 15.25 4.54
CA SER A 121 8.70 16.65 4.66
C SER A 121 7.21 16.81 5.01
N SER A 122 6.35 15.93 4.49
CA SER A 122 4.93 15.92 4.82
C SER A 122 4.67 15.56 6.29
N TRP A 123 5.49 14.67 6.86
CA TRP A 123 5.44 14.27 8.27
C TRP A 123 6.18 15.24 9.21
N ASN A 124 7.15 16.01 8.73
CA ASN A 124 7.86 17.02 9.53
C ASN A 124 7.10 18.36 9.64
N THR A 125 5.93 18.47 9.01
CA THR A 125 5.06 19.65 9.12
C THR A 125 4.08 19.48 10.29
N TYR A 126 4.27 20.27 11.37
CA TYR A 126 3.47 20.24 12.59
C TYR A 126 2.79 21.59 12.87
N PRO A 127 1.44 21.67 12.99
CA PRO A 127 0.44 20.66 12.64
C PRO A 127 0.37 20.43 11.11
N SER A 128 -0.21 19.30 10.69
CA SER A 128 -0.39 19.02 9.27
C SER A 128 -1.21 20.12 8.58
N THR A 129 -0.84 20.43 7.35
CA THR A 129 -1.50 21.44 6.49
C THR A 129 -2.25 20.74 5.36
N PHE A 130 -3.09 21.50 4.64
CA PHE A 130 -3.74 21.01 3.41
C PHE A 130 -2.70 20.50 2.40
N SER A 131 -1.64 21.29 2.17
CA SER A 131 -0.59 20.97 1.20
C SER A 131 0.21 19.73 1.59
N SER A 132 0.57 19.57 2.86
CA SER A 132 1.33 18.38 3.30
C SER A 132 0.50 17.09 3.22
N SER A 133 -0.79 17.17 3.54
CA SER A 133 -1.73 16.05 3.38
C SER A 133 -1.94 15.68 1.91
N LEU A 134 -2.11 16.68 1.03
CA LEU A 134 -2.22 16.44 -0.41
C LEU A 134 -0.95 15.80 -0.99
N MET A 135 0.23 16.31 -0.61
CA MET A 135 1.52 15.79 -1.04
C MET A 135 1.71 14.34 -0.59
N LEU A 136 1.33 14.02 0.65
CA LEU A 136 1.36 12.64 1.16
C LEU A 136 0.45 11.72 0.35
N HIS A 137 -0.78 12.15 0.03
CA HIS A 137 -1.70 11.37 -0.81
C HIS A 137 -1.20 11.16 -2.24
N ILE A 138 -0.55 12.16 -2.84
CA ILE A 138 0.07 12.03 -4.17
C ILE A 138 1.19 10.98 -4.13
N CYS A 139 2.06 11.04 -3.11
CA CYS A 139 3.13 10.05 -2.92
C CYS A 139 2.56 8.64 -2.71
N HIS A 140 1.58 8.50 -1.83
CA HIS A 140 0.88 7.22 -1.58
C HIS A 140 0.22 6.68 -2.85
N GLY A 141 -0.47 7.54 -3.61
CA GLY A 141 -1.12 7.19 -4.86
C GLY A 141 -0.13 6.68 -5.90
N TYR A 142 1.02 7.35 -6.05
CA TYR A 142 2.09 6.90 -6.94
C TYR A 142 2.59 5.50 -6.58
N ILE A 143 2.89 5.24 -5.30
CA ILE A 143 3.36 3.93 -4.82
C ILE A 143 2.30 2.85 -5.11
N LEU A 144 1.03 3.15 -4.81
CA LEU A 144 -0.08 2.22 -5.00
C LEU A 144 -0.31 1.90 -6.48
N ILE A 145 -0.29 2.90 -7.37
CA ILE A 145 -0.41 2.69 -8.83
C ILE A 145 0.74 1.82 -9.34
N LYS A 146 1.97 2.09 -8.92
CA LYS A 146 3.15 1.32 -9.32
C LYS A 146 3.04 -0.14 -8.89
N LEU A 147 2.58 -0.39 -7.67
CA LEU A 147 2.31 -1.72 -7.14
C LEU A 147 1.26 -2.45 -8.00
N LEU A 148 0.11 -1.81 -8.24
CA LEU A 148 -0.96 -2.41 -9.05
C LEU A 148 -0.53 -2.67 -10.50
N CYS A 149 0.25 -1.77 -11.09
CA CYS A 149 0.79 -1.93 -12.44
C CYS A 149 1.76 -3.11 -12.51
N SER A 150 2.68 -3.24 -11.54
CA SER A 150 3.61 -4.36 -11.43
C SER A 150 2.87 -5.71 -11.40
N LEU A 151 1.80 -5.82 -10.60
CA LEU A 151 0.96 -7.01 -10.53
C LEU A 151 0.29 -7.33 -11.88
N THR A 152 -0.23 -6.30 -12.54
CA THR A 152 -0.94 -6.45 -13.82
C THR A 152 0.01 -6.90 -14.93
N ILE A 153 1.19 -6.30 -15.05
CA ILE A 153 2.22 -6.68 -16.02
C ILE A 153 2.63 -8.16 -15.83
N GLN A 154 2.87 -8.59 -14.58
CA GLN A 154 3.26 -9.97 -14.28
C GLN A 154 2.17 -10.98 -14.66
N THR A 155 0.90 -10.56 -14.69
CA THR A 155 -0.21 -11.43 -15.10
C THR A 155 -0.35 -11.51 -16.63
N ASN A 156 -0.17 -10.39 -17.33
CA ASN A 156 -0.25 -10.32 -18.79
C ASN A 156 0.88 -11.11 -19.47
N MET A 157 2.11 -10.99 -18.98
CA MET A 157 3.26 -11.74 -19.50
C MET A 157 3.00 -13.26 -19.48
N LYS A 158 2.49 -13.79 -18.37
CA LYS A 158 2.17 -15.22 -18.25
C LYS A 158 1.00 -15.66 -19.12
N LYS A 159 0.00 -14.80 -19.34
CA LYS A 159 -1.12 -15.10 -20.24
C LYS A 159 -0.64 -15.22 -21.69
N ASN A 160 0.33 -14.39 -22.09
CA ASN A 160 0.93 -14.46 -23.41
C ASN A 160 1.80 -15.73 -23.58
N GLU A 161 2.60 -16.11 -22.58
CA GLU A 161 3.37 -17.36 -22.61
C GLU A 161 2.48 -18.62 -22.79
N LYS A 162 1.29 -18.63 -22.18
CA LYS A 162 0.32 -19.73 -22.34
C LYS A 162 -0.42 -19.75 -23.68
N LYS A 163 -0.42 -18.66 -24.44
CA LYS A 163 -1.04 -18.59 -25.77
C LYS A 163 -0.08 -18.99 -26.90
N VAL A 164 1.23 -18.89 -26.64
CA VAL A 164 2.29 -19.22 -27.61
C VAL A 164 2.70 -20.70 -27.53
N LYS A 165 2.36 -21.38 -26.43
CA LYS A 165 2.48 -22.84 -26.26
C LYS A 165 1.16 -23.51 -26.60
#